data_AF-A0A542ZH94-F1
#
_entry.id   AF-A0A542ZH94-F1
#
_cell.length_a   1.000
_cell.length_b   1.000
_cell.length_c   1.000
_cell.angle_alpha   90.00
_cell.angle_beta   90.00
_cell.angle_gamma   90.00
#
_symmetry.space_group_name_H-M   'P 1'
#
loop_
_entity.id
_entity.type
_entity.pdbx_description
1 polymer ?
#
loop_
_entity_poly.entity_id
_entity_poly.type
_entity_poly.pdbx_seq_one_letter_code
_entity_poly.pdbx_strand_id
1 'polypeptide(L)'
;MSARTGLGGPETGYGLTTAVLEALDLTLGMGPRYTYPLLVDLTASWRLHLPLLDGSGNFGSQHGDPPADARYTEVRLSGIGELALAAERGEVGPVPLGLIEGSFYRGGRVPPFAPARVLEALTAGAPDAGSPIMPTGGTVDGNVDRLLAGRPTRLTLGSTIAREPGALVITEVPFDVTVDDVAVQLEHRARAAGHRQQADYLPAGMEALQPLTGPAPVRQVRDESSGLTGIRVVCDLARDADVAQAEAWVRSVWPVTIEVDSQLPAPMGQLLATWDRGDGSGLGRLGALL
;
A
#
# COMPACT_ATOMS: atom_id res chain seq x y z
N MET A 1 39.99 -3.74 12.46
CA MET A 1 38.91 -4.59 11.92
C MET A 1 38.03 -3.71 11.07
N SER A 2 38.05 -3.88 9.75
CA SER A 2 37.21 -3.11 8.84
C SER A 2 35.76 -3.56 9.05
N ALA A 3 34.93 -2.70 9.63
CA ALA A 3 33.52 -2.95 9.79
C ALA A 3 32.91 -3.09 8.39
N ARG A 4 32.32 -4.25 8.08
CA ARG A 4 31.44 -4.42 6.91
C ARG A 4 30.22 -3.52 7.16
N THR A 5 30.28 -2.27 6.72
CA THR A 5 29.24 -1.25 6.91
C THR A 5 28.11 -1.32 5.88
N GLY A 6 28.07 -2.36 5.04
CA GLY A 6 27.00 -2.57 4.08
C GLY A 6 25.96 -3.55 4.61
N LEU A 7 24.69 -3.23 4.43
CA LEU A 7 23.63 -4.23 4.42
C LEU A 7 23.96 -5.26 3.34
N GLY A 8 24.01 -6.53 3.69
CA GLY A 8 24.17 -7.59 2.71
C GLY A 8 22.83 -7.97 2.08
N GLY A 9 22.87 -8.75 0.99
CA GLY A 9 21.72 -9.27 0.27
C GLY A 9 21.11 -10.54 0.87
N PRO A 10 20.22 -11.23 0.13
CA PRO A 10 19.52 -12.44 0.58
C PRO A 10 20.42 -13.60 1.02
N GLU A 11 21.64 -13.66 0.52
CA GLU A 11 22.63 -14.69 0.89
C GLU A 11 23.39 -14.37 2.18
N THR A 12 23.12 -13.22 2.79
CA THR A 12 23.77 -12.77 4.02
C THR A 12 22.83 -12.82 5.23
N GLY A 13 23.41 -12.93 6.41
CA GLY A 13 22.68 -12.81 7.67
C GLY A 13 22.14 -11.38 7.87
N TYR A 14 21.09 -11.26 8.66
CA TYR A 14 20.52 -9.97 9.02
C TYR A 14 21.50 -9.15 9.87
N GLY A 15 21.47 -7.84 9.71
CA GLY A 15 22.17 -6.89 10.56
C GLY A 15 21.21 -6.21 11.54
N LEU A 16 21.66 -5.94 12.76
CA LEU A 16 20.87 -5.22 13.76
C LEU A 16 20.41 -3.86 13.20
N THR A 17 19.11 -3.56 13.30
CA THR A 17 18.56 -2.33 12.74
C THR A 17 19.14 -1.09 13.42
N THR A 18 19.48 -1.15 14.72
CA THR A 18 20.20 -0.06 15.42
C THR A 18 21.54 0.29 14.78
N ALA A 19 22.33 -0.69 14.36
CA ALA A 19 23.62 -0.45 13.72
C ALA A 19 23.47 0.21 12.35
N VAL A 20 22.40 -0.15 11.62
CA VAL A 20 22.06 0.47 10.34
C VAL A 20 21.67 1.93 10.53
N LEU A 21 20.82 2.21 11.53
CA LEU A 21 20.39 3.57 11.85
C LEU A 21 21.56 4.45 12.30
N GLU A 22 22.50 3.91 13.07
CA GLU A 22 23.74 4.61 13.44
C GLU A 22 24.59 4.94 12.22
N ALA A 23 24.78 3.99 11.29
CA ALA A 23 25.51 4.23 10.05
C ALA A 23 24.82 5.29 9.16
N LEU A 24 23.48 5.28 9.09
CA LEU A 24 22.70 6.28 8.37
C LEU A 24 22.83 7.66 9.01
N ASP A 25 22.79 7.77 10.33
CA ASP A 25 22.96 9.05 11.03
C ASP A 25 24.36 9.64 10.80
N LEU A 26 25.41 8.80 10.86
CA LEU A 26 26.78 9.20 10.56
C LEU A 26 26.94 9.72 9.11
N THR A 27 26.14 9.20 8.17
CA THR A 27 26.24 9.53 6.75
C THR A 27 25.35 10.72 6.36
N LEU A 28 24.13 10.78 6.90
CA LEU A 28 23.08 11.70 6.47
C LEU A 28 22.76 12.79 7.52
N GLY A 29 23.20 12.63 8.77
CA GLY A 29 22.85 13.54 9.87
C GLY A 29 21.37 13.55 10.24
N MET A 30 20.62 12.54 9.81
CA MET A 30 19.19 12.39 10.08
C MET A 30 19.01 11.37 11.21
N GLY A 31 18.87 11.86 12.44
CA GLY A 31 18.81 11.00 13.62
C GLY A 31 17.72 9.91 13.58
N PRO A 32 17.85 8.84 14.41
CA PRO A 32 17.02 7.62 14.34
C PRO A 32 15.51 7.83 14.34
N ARG A 33 15.03 8.93 14.95
CA ARG A 33 13.60 9.29 14.99
C ARG A 33 12.98 9.51 13.60
N TYR A 34 13.77 9.93 12.61
CA TYR A 34 13.30 10.13 11.24
C TYR A 34 13.63 8.94 10.36
N THR A 35 14.81 8.35 10.50
CA THR A 35 15.27 7.26 9.64
C THR A 35 14.60 5.93 9.93
N TYR A 36 14.21 5.66 11.18
CA TYR A 36 13.58 4.39 11.52
C TYR A 36 12.21 4.19 10.86
N PRO A 37 11.26 5.14 10.89
CA PRO A 37 10.00 5.01 10.14
C PRO A 37 10.23 4.83 8.63
N LEU A 38 11.23 5.53 8.05
CA LEU A 38 11.55 5.37 6.64
C LEU A 38 12.03 3.94 6.33
N LEU A 39 12.88 3.38 7.19
CA LEU A 39 13.40 2.02 7.08
C LEU A 39 12.27 0.99 7.20
N VAL A 40 11.36 1.17 8.14
CA VAL A 40 10.17 0.34 8.32
C VAL A 40 9.30 0.34 7.05
N ASP A 41 9.11 1.49 6.42
CA ASP A 41 8.34 1.55 5.17
C ASP A 41 8.99 0.75 4.03
N LEU A 42 10.32 0.64 4.02
CA LEU A 42 11.06 -0.13 3.01
C LEU A 42 10.95 -1.64 3.20
N THR A 43 10.49 -2.12 4.37
CA THR A 43 10.21 -3.54 4.63
C THR A 43 8.72 -3.88 4.45
N ALA A 44 7.84 -2.88 4.47
CA ALA A 44 6.39 -3.07 4.52
C ALA A 44 5.79 -3.44 3.15
N SER A 45 5.42 -4.71 2.98
CA SER A 45 4.75 -5.23 1.77
C SER A 45 3.35 -4.67 1.52
N TRP A 46 2.71 -4.09 2.55
CA TRP A 46 1.45 -3.37 2.39
C TRP A 46 1.65 -1.90 1.96
N ARG A 47 2.89 -1.41 1.92
CA ARG A 47 3.23 -0.05 1.42
C ARG A 47 3.91 -0.08 0.05
N LEU A 48 4.70 -1.11 -0.23
CA LEU A 48 5.46 -1.27 -1.47
C LEU A 48 5.13 -2.62 -2.11
N HIS A 49 4.98 -2.64 -3.44
CA HIS A 49 4.90 -3.91 -4.18
C HIS A 49 6.22 -4.69 -4.09
N LEU A 50 7.33 -3.96 -4.13
CA LEU A 50 8.68 -4.50 -4.10
C LEU A 50 9.45 -3.95 -2.89
N PRO A 51 9.25 -4.50 -1.67
CA PRO A 51 10.01 -4.11 -0.49
C PRO A 51 11.51 -4.17 -0.78
N LEU A 52 12.24 -3.09 -0.48
CA LEU A 52 13.67 -2.99 -0.72
C LEU A 52 14.48 -3.64 0.41
N LEU A 53 13.87 -3.79 1.57
CA LEU A 53 14.48 -4.38 2.75
C LEU A 53 13.69 -5.62 3.18
N ASP A 54 14.42 -6.62 3.64
CA ASP A 54 13.88 -7.82 4.29
C ASP A 54 14.16 -7.68 5.78
N GLY A 55 13.10 -7.74 6.59
CA GLY A 55 13.14 -7.50 8.04
C GLY A 55 12.88 -8.75 8.86
N SER A 56 13.67 -8.96 9.89
CA SER A 56 13.47 -9.97 10.94
C SER A 56 13.06 -9.29 12.25
N GLY A 57 11.99 -9.78 12.87
CA GLY A 57 11.33 -9.14 14.01
C GLY A 57 10.03 -8.44 13.61
N ASN A 58 9.47 -7.63 14.51
CA ASN A 58 8.19 -6.94 14.28
C ASN A 58 8.42 -5.54 13.68
N PHE A 59 8.10 -5.37 12.39
CA PHE A 59 8.15 -4.09 11.67
C PHE A 59 6.76 -3.41 11.59
N GLY A 60 5.82 -3.84 12.42
CA GLY A 60 4.44 -3.38 12.42
C GLY A 60 3.57 -4.24 11.51
N SER A 61 2.33 -3.81 11.33
CA SER A 61 1.35 -4.56 10.53
C SER A 61 0.39 -3.62 9.80
N GLN A 62 -0.32 -4.17 8.82
CA GLN A 62 -1.43 -3.48 8.15
C GLN A 62 -2.64 -3.27 9.08
N HIS A 63 -2.67 -3.88 10.27
CA HIS A 63 -3.69 -3.61 11.29
C HIS A 63 -3.41 -2.31 12.06
N GLY A 64 -2.25 -1.67 11.83
CA GLY A 64 -1.87 -0.45 12.54
C GLY A 64 -1.00 -0.71 13.77
N ASP A 65 -0.56 -1.96 13.98
CA ASP A 65 0.42 -2.26 15.02
C ASP A 65 1.72 -1.49 14.73
N PRO A 66 2.26 -0.73 15.70
CA PRO A 66 3.53 -0.06 15.51
C PRO A 66 4.68 -1.07 15.41
N PRO A 67 5.78 -0.72 14.72
CA PRO A 67 6.99 -1.52 14.75
C PRO A 67 7.53 -1.62 16.17
N ALA A 68 8.20 -2.73 16.47
CA ALA A 68 8.99 -2.84 17.69
C ALA A 68 10.12 -1.81 17.71
N ASP A 69 10.75 -1.62 18.87
CA ASP A 69 11.98 -0.82 18.95
C ASP A 69 13.08 -1.44 18.06
N ALA A 70 13.86 -0.59 17.39
CA ALA A 70 14.92 -1.01 16.46
C ALA A 70 15.94 -1.98 17.07
N ARG A 71 16.08 -2.02 18.40
CA ARG A 71 16.96 -2.98 19.10
C ARG A 71 16.47 -4.43 19.06
N TYR A 72 15.21 -4.65 18.68
CA TYR A 72 14.59 -5.98 18.57
C TYR A 72 14.32 -6.38 17.12
N THR A 73 14.83 -5.59 16.17
CA THR A 73 14.67 -5.84 14.76
C THR A 73 16.03 -5.94 14.08
N GLU A 74 16.07 -6.74 13.03
CA GLU A 74 17.22 -6.90 12.18
C GLU A 74 16.77 -6.76 10.72
N VAL A 75 17.67 -6.34 9.84
CA VAL A 75 17.34 -6.02 8.46
C VAL A 75 18.49 -6.37 7.52
N ARG A 76 18.15 -6.68 6.28
CA ARG A 76 19.07 -6.88 5.15
C ARG A 76 18.44 -6.33 3.87
N LEU A 77 19.21 -6.24 2.78
CA LEU A 77 18.64 -5.95 1.47
C LEU A 77 17.78 -7.13 1.02
N SER A 78 16.59 -6.85 0.48
CA SER A 78 15.86 -7.85 -0.30
C SER A 78 16.57 -8.07 -1.64
N GLY A 79 16.17 -9.10 -2.40
CA GLY A 79 16.70 -9.28 -3.76
C GLY A 79 16.43 -8.06 -4.66
N ILE A 80 15.28 -7.39 -4.46
CA ILE A 80 14.95 -6.13 -5.14
C ILE A 80 15.87 -5.01 -4.65
N GLY A 81 16.11 -4.90 -3.33
CA GLY A 81 16.99 -3.88 -2.77
C GLY A 81 18.43 -4.00 -3.27
N GLU A 82 18.94 -5.22 -3.39
CA GLU A 82 20.25 -5.49 -3.99
C GLU A 82 20.29 -5.09 -5.47
N LEU A 83 19.25 -5.44 -6.23
CA LEU A 83 19.12 -5.03 -7.63
C LEU A 83 19.06 -3.49 -7.77
N ALA A 84 18.27 -2.82 -6.92
CA ALA A 84 18.16 -1.36 -6.91
C ALA A 84 19.51 -0.70 -6.65
N LEU A 85 20.25 -1.20 -5.64
CA LEU A 85 21.57 -0.68 -5.31
C LEU A 85 22.59 -0.92 -6.43
N ALA A 86 22.54 -2.09 -7.10
CA ALA A 86 23.39 -2.38 -8.25
C ALA A 86 23.09 -1.42 -9.42
N ALA A 87 21.81 -1.10 -9.67
CA ALA A 87 21.40 -0.15 -10.69
C ALA A 87 21.89 1.28 -10.37
N GLU A 88 21.73 1.74 -9.13
CA GLU A 88 22.24 3.05 -8.66
C GLU A 88 23.76 3.17 -8.80
N ARG A 89 24.50 2.05 -8.65
CA ARG A 89 25.95 1.99 -8.85
C ARG A 89 26.37 1.86 -10.32
N GLY A 90 25.43 1.69 -11.24
CA GLY A 90 25.71 1.46 -12.66
C GLY A 90 26.29 0.08 -12.96
N GLU A 91 26.16 -0.89 -12.05
CA GLU A 91 26.60 -2.28 -12.24
C GLU A 91 25.65 -3.07 -13.16
N VAL A 92 24.39 -2.62 -13.22
CA VAL A 92 23.35 -3.09 -14.14
C VAL A 92 22.57 -1.88 -14.67
N GLY A 93 21.78 -2.10 -15.71
CA GLY A 93 20.85 -1.11 -16.23
C GLY A 93 19.82 -0.64 -15.19
N PRO A 94 19.17 0.50 -15.42
CA PRO A 94 18.18 1.09 -14.52
C PRO A 94 16.94 0.19 -14.32
N VAL A 95 16.27 0.36 -13.17
CA VAL A 95 15.03 -0.35 -12.81
C VAL A 95 13.87 0.62 -12.53
N PRO A 96 12.63 0.31 -12.97
CA PRO A 96 11.50 1.24 -12.95
C PRO A 96 10.78 1.36 -11.59
N LEU A 97 11.51 1.38 -10.47
CA LEU A 97 10.90 1.41 -9.13
C LEU A 97 9.99 2.61 -8.91
N GLY A 98 10.36 3.80 -9.40
CA GLY A 98 9.52 5.00 -9.27
C GLY A 98 8.20 4.91 -10.03
N LEU A 99 8.14 4.14 -11.13
CA LEU A 99 6.88 3.87 -11.85
C LEU A 99 6.06 2.78 -11.15
N ILE A 100 6.72 1.78 -10.55
CA ILE A 100 6.06 0.66 -9.86
C ILE A 100 5.46 1.09 -8.52
N GLU A 101 6.23 1.78 -7.69
CA GLU A 101 5.84 2.12 -6.31
C GLU A 101 5.09 3.46 -6.22
N GLY A 102 5.22 4.31 -7.23
CA GLY A 102 4.64 5.65 -7.20
C GLY A 102 5.14 6.46 -6.00
N SER A 103 4.25 7.27 -5.42
CA SER A 103 4.57 8.18 -4.31
C SER A 103 3.49 8.26 -3.23
N PHE A 104 2.40 7.49 -3.36
CA PHE A 104 1.30 7.49 -2.38
C PHE A 104 1.77 7.21 -0.95
N TYR A 105 2.67 6.25 -0.73
CA TYR A 105 3.19 5.89 0.59
C TYR A 105 3.97 7.02 1.30
N ARG A 106 4.23 8.13 0.58
CA ARG A 106 4.90 9.35 1.06
C ARG A 106 4.03 10.60 0.89
N GLY A 107 2.71 10.44 0.75
CA GLY A 107 1.76 11.54 0.56
C GLY A 107 1.85 12.22 -0.81
N GLY A 108 2.51 11.59 -1.78
CA GLY A 108 2.54 12.03 -3.16
C GLY A 108 1.24 11.71 -3.91
N ARG A 109 1.19 12.05 -5.21
CA ARG A 109 0.00 11.94 -6.06
C ARG A 109 0.11 10.88 -7.15
N VAL A 110 1.22 10.15 -7.20
CA VAL A 110 1.44 9.10 -8.18
C VAL A 110 1.05 7.76 -7.55
N PRO A 111 0.01 7.07 -8.04
CA PRO A 111 -0.32 5.76 -7.53
C PRO A 111 0.71 4.71 -7.99
N PRO A 112 0.86 3.60 -7.25
CA PRO A 112 1.66 2.47 -7.69
C PRO A 112 0.98 1.67 -8.84
N PHE A 113 1.80 0.98 -9.63
CA PHE A 113 1.37 0.14 -10.77
C PHE A 113 1.93 -1.28 -10.62
N ALA A 114 1.31 -2.24 -11.30
CA ALA A 114 1.71 -3.64 -11.17
C ALA A 114 3.13 -3.84 -11.72
N PRO A 115 4.07 -4.42 -10.95
CA PRO A 115 5.44 -4.66 -11.40
C PRO A 115 5.51 -5.36 -12.76
N ALA A 116 4.74 -6.44 -12.92
CA ALA A 116 4.72 -7.22 -14.16
C ALA A 116 4.22 -6.42 -15.38
N ARG A 117 3.20 -5.57 -15.21
CA ARG A 117 2.66 -4.74 -16.31
C ARG A 117 3.60 -3.61 -16.69
N VAL A 118 4.26 -2.99 -15.71
CA VAL A 118 5.30 -1.98 -16.00
C VAL A 118 6.47 -2.63 -16.75
N LEU A 119 6.91 -3.81 -16.32
CA LEU A 119 7.97 -4.54 -16.99
C LEU A 119 7.57 -4.95 -18.42
N GLU A 120 6.37 -5.50 -18.61
CA GLU A 120 5.83 -5.84 -19.92
C GLU A 120 5.75 -4.60 -20.83
N ALA A 121 5.27 -3.47 -20.33
CA ALA A 121 5.21 -2.23 -21.09
C ALA A 121 6.60 -1.74 -21.55
N LEU A 122 7.61 -1.86 -20.70
CA LEU A 122 8.97 -1.43 -21.01
C LEU A 122 9.72 -2.39 -21.95
N THR A 123 9.45 -3.69 -21.85
CA THR A 123 10.18 -4.74 -22.57
C THR A 123 9.49 -5.20 -23.85
N ALA A 124 8.17 -5.38 -23.81
CA ALA A 124 7.34 -5.82 -24.94
C ALA A 124 6.64 -4.65 -25.67
N GLY A 125 6.69 -3.43 -25.13
CA GLY A 125 6.14 -2.24 -25.78
C GLY A 125 4.63 -2.11 -25.66
N ALA A 126 4.03 -2.59 -24.56
CA ALA A 126 2.62 -2.33 -24.27
C ALA A 126 2.35 -0.81 -24.18
N PRO A 127 1.13 -0.35 -24.56
CA PRO A 127 0.84 1.08 -24.68
C PRO A 127 0.83 1.83 -23.34
N ASP A 128 0.55 1.12 -22.25
CA ASP A 128 0.55 1.64 -20.88
C ASP A 128 0.77 0.50 -19.87
N ALA A 129 0.85 0.86 -18.57
CA ALA A 129 0.94 -0.07 -17.45
C ALA A 129 -0.45 -0.51 -16.90
N GLY A 130 -1.53 -0.13 -17.59
CA GLY A 130 -2.94 -0.29 -17.21
C GLY A 130 -3.34 0.46 -15.93
N SER A 131 -4.46 0.05 -15.33
CA SER A 131 -4.95 0.65 -14.07
C SER A 131 -3.95 0.49 -12.92
N PRO A 132 -3.84 1.45 -11.99
CA PRO A 132 -3.10 1.27 -10.76
C PRO A 132 -3.54 0.04 -9.97
N ILE A 133 -2.64 -0.53 -9.18
CA ILE A 133 -2.94 -1.59 -8.21
C ILE A 133 -2.26 -1.21 -6.90
N MET A 134 -2.91 -1.46 -5.78
CA MET A 134 -2.36 -1.15 -4.46
C MET A 134 -1.66 -2.39 -3.90
N PRO A 135 -0.51 -2.24 -3.20
CA PRO A 135 0.12 -3.34 -2.47
C PRO A 135 -0.81 -3.98 -1.43
N THR A 136 -1.80 -3.22 -0.93
CA THR A 136 -2.83 -3.68 0.01
C THR A 136 -3.94 -4.52 -0.63
N GLY A 137 -3.93 -4.76 -1.96
CA GLY A 137 -5.00 -5.48 -2.65
C GLY A 137 -6.34 -4.72 -2.79
N GLY A 138 -6.42 -3.50 -2.24
CA GLY A 138 -7.60 -2.64 -2.34
C GLY A 138 -7.97 -2.28 -3.78
N THR A 139 -9.26 -2.05 -4.03
CA THR A 139 -9.78 -1.70 -5.34
C THR A 139 -9.46 -0.26 -5.71
N VAL A 140 -9.27 0.01 -7.00
CA VAL A 140 -9.09 1.36 -7.54
C VAL A 140 -10.17 1.62 -8.58
N ASP A 141 -10.93 2.69 -8.42
CA ASP A 141 -11.92 3.18 -9.38
C ASP A 141 -11.71 4.67 -9.68
N GLY A 142 -12.33 5.16 -10.75
CA GLY A 142 -12.24 6.54 -11.21
C GLY A 142 -11.79 6.65 -12.67
N ASN A 143 -11.40 7.86 -13.07
CA ASN A 143 -11.02 8.12 -14.46
C ASN A 143 -9.55 7.78 -14.73
N VAL A 144 -9.27 6.47 -14.88
CA VAL A 144 -7.93 5.94 -15.14
C VAL A 144 -7.35 6.49 -16.45
N ASP A 145 -8.16 6.62 -17.51
CA ASP A 145 -7.68 7.20 -18.78
C ASP A 145 -7.15 8.62 -18.60
N ARG A 146 -7.80 9.43 -17.75
CA ARG A 146 -7.36 10.78 -17.41
C ARG A 146 -6.05 10.76 -16.63
N LEU A 147 -5.89 9.83 -15.68
CA LEU A 147 -4.63 9.61 -14.97
C LEU A 147 -3.51 9.24 -15.94
N LEU A 148 -3.73 8.25 -16.81
CA LEU A 148 -2.75 7.77 -17.79
C LEU A 148 -2.39 8.85 -18.82
N ALA A 149 -3.30 9.79 -19.09
CA ALA A 149 -3.02 10.99 -19.89
C ALA A 149 -2.23 12.09 -19.12
N GLY A 150 -1.80 11.84 -17.88
CA GLY A 150 -1.06 12.81 -17.05
C GLY A 150 -1.92 13.95 -16.50
N ARG A 151 -3.25 13.84 -16.58
CA ARG A 151 -4.17 14.88 -16.14
C ARG A 151 -4.60 14.63 -14.69
N PRO A 152 -4.79 15.68 -13.87
CA PRO A 152 -5.31 15.51 -12.52
C PRO A 152 -6.66 14.79 -12.54
N THR A 153 -6.80 13.78 -11.70
CA THR A 153 -8.05 13.06 -11.46
C THR A 153 -8.17 12.70 -9.99
N ARG A 154 -9.37 12.37 -9.54
CA ARG A 154 -9.61 11.82 -8.22
C ARG A 154 -9.90 10.34 -8.38
N LEU A 155 -9.15 9.50 -7.68
CA LEU A 155 -9.37 8.07 -7.65
C LEU A 155 -10.11 7.72 -6.36
N THR A 156 -10.94 6.70 -6.46
CA THR A 156 -11.63 6.11 -5.32
C THR A 156 -10.90 4.82 -4.98
N LEU A 157 -10.27 4.76 -3.80
CA LEU A 157 -9.65 3.55 -3.27
C LEU A 157 -10.64 2.87 -2.33
N GLY A 158 -10.88 1.58 -2.53
CA GLY A 158 -11.92 0.83 -1.84
C GLY A 158 -11.44 -0.49 -1.27
N SER A 159 -12.16 -0.98 -0.28
CA SER A 159 -11.99 -2.33 0.23
C SER A 159 -12.51 -3.36 -0.76
N THR A 160 -11.83 -4.50 -0.85
CA THR A 160 -12.38 -5.68 -1.53
C THR A 160 -13.38 -6.35 -0.59
N ILE A 161 -14.61 -6.57 -1.08
CA ILE A 161 -15.73 -7.11 -0.30
C ILE A 161 -16.24 -8.38 -0.96
N ALA A 162 -16.13 -9.50 -0.26
CA ALA A 162 -16.75 -10.77 -0.61
C ALA A 162 -18.14 -10.89 0.01
N ARG A 163 -19.06 -11.54 -0.70
CA ARG A 163 -20.42 -11.84 -0.21
C ARG A 163 -20.45 -13.26 0.33
N GLU A 164 -20.84 -13.40 1.59
CA GLU A 164 -21.05 -14.69 2.25
C GLU A 164 -22.52 -14.81 2.71
N PRO A 165 -23.05 -16.02 2.95
CA PRO A 165 -24.41 -16.19 3.45
C PRO A 165 -24.63 -15.41 4.76
N GLY A 166 -25.43 -14.34 4.69
CA GLY A 166 -25.74 -13.48 5.84
C GLY A 166 -24.63 -12.50 6.26
N ALA A 167 -23.57 -12.34 5.47
CA ALA A 167 -22.46 -11.46 5.80
C ALA A 167 -21.80 -10.82 4.57
N LEU A 168 -21.18 -9.66 4.79
CA LEU A 168 -20.19 -9.09 3.89
C LEU A 168 -18.82 -9.20 4.54
N VAL A 169 -17.82 -9.66 3.80
CA VAL A 169 -16.47 -9.87 4.33
C VAL A 169 -15.50 -8.99 3.59
N ILE A 170 -14.86 -8.07 4.31
CA ILE A 170 -13.75 -7.29 3.78
C ILE A 170 -12.48 -8.13 3.83
N THR A 171 -11.84 -8.29 2.68
CA THR A 171 -10.64 -9.12 2.51
C THR A 171 -9.40 -8.33 2.15
N GLU A 172 -9.55 -7.06 1.76
CA GLU A 172 -8.46 -6.12 1.46
C GLU A 172 -8.93 -4.71 1.82
N VAL A 173 -8.03 -3.84 2.24
CA VAL A 173 -8.33 -2.46 2.63
C VAL A 173 -7.72 -1.45 1.65
N PRO A 174 -8.23 -0.20 1.59
CA PRO A 174 -7.62 0.83 0.77
C PRO A 174 -6.16 1.08 1.16
N PHE A 175 -5.42 1.64 0.22
CA PHE A 175 -4.03 1.99 0.47
C PHE A 175 -3.92 3.04 1.57
N ASP A 176 -2.91 2.90 2.44
CA ASP A 176 -2.65 3.77 3.59
C ASP A 176 -3.79 3.82 4.64
N VAL A 177 -4.63 2.78 4.65
CA VAL A 177 -5.70 2.56 5.64
C VAL A 177 -5.40 1.30 6.42
N THR A 178 -5.64 1.33 7.73
CA THR A 178 -5.46 0.15 8.58
C THR A 178 -6.73 -0.70 8.66
N VAL A 179 -6.56 -2.00 8.95
CA VAL A 179 -7.69 -2.91 9.22
C VAL A 179 -8.50 -2.45 10.43
N ASP A 180 -7.82 -1.98 11.49
CA ASP A 180 -8.44 -1.46 12.70
C ASP A 180 -9.34 -0.25 12.39
N ASP A 181 -8.87 0.71 11.58
CA ASP A 181 -9.68 1.88 11.21
C ASP A 181 -10.97 1.46 10.49
N VAL A 182 -10.89 0.49 9.58
CA VAL A 182 -12.06 -0.06 8.87
C VAL A 182 -13.03 -0.72 9.85
N ALA A 183 -12.54 -1.63 10.69
CA ALA A 183 -13.38 -2.37 11.63
C ALA A 183 -14.06 -1.45 12.65
N VAL A 184 -13.30 -0.53 13.25
CA VAL A 184 -13.79 0.42 14.26
C VAL A 184 -14.84 1.35 13.66
N GLN A 185 -14.61 1.91 12.47
CA GLN A 185 -15.56 2.85 11.86
C GLN A 185 -16.85 2.16 11.43
N LEU A 186 -16.77 0.93 10.88
CA LEU A 186 -17.95 0.14 10.57
C LEU A 186 -18.76 -0.17 11.84
N GLU A 187 -18.09 -0.57 12.92
CA GLU A 187 -18.76 -0.85 14.18
C GLU A 187 -19.42 0.40 14.77
N HIS A 188 -18.69 1.52 14.79
CA HIS A 188 -19.22 2.81 15.24
C HIS A 188 -20.45 3.22 14.43
N ARG A 189 -20.38 3.12 13.10
CA ARG A 189 -21.49 3.50 12.23
C ARG A 189 -22.69 2.56 12.36
N ALA A 190 -22.46 1.26 12.52
CA ALA A 190 -23.51 0.28 12.74
C ALA A 190 -24.26 0.54 14.07
N ARG A 191 -23.54 0.86 15.14
CA ARG A 191 -24.11 1.20 16.46
C ARG A 191 -24.84 2.55 16.45
N ALA A 192 -24.37 3.53 15.67
CA ALA A 192 -24.95 4.86 15.60
C ALA A 192 -26.25 4.91 14.75
N ALA A 193 -26.47 3.95 13.85
CA ALA A 193 -27.63 3.96 12.96
C ALA A 193 -28.94 3.84 13.75
N GLY A 194 -29.82 4.84 13.58
CA GLY A 194 -31.06 4.97 14.35
C GLY A 194 -30.99 6.01 15.48
N HIS A 195 -29.81 6.54 15.80
CA HIS A 195 -29.63 7.69 16.69
C HIS A 195 -29.41 8.98 15.87
N ARG A 196 -30.04 10.10 16.27
CA ARG A 196 -29.85 11.39 15.60
C ARG A 196 -28.42 11.88 15.88
N GLN A 197 -27.68 12.14 14.80
CA GLN A 197 -26.39 12.83 14.76
C GLN A 197 -25.22 12.06 15.40
N GLN A 198 -24.55 11.23 14.59
CA GLN A 198 -23.09 11.20 14.69
C GLN A 198 -22.54 11.07 13.28
N ALA A 199 -21.82 12.10 12.83
CA ALA A 199 -20.98 12.00 11.65
C ALA A 199 -19.92 10.93 11.94
N ASP A 200 -19.55 10.14 10.93
CA ASP A 200 -18.35 9.30 11.00
C ASP A 200 -17.19 10.11 11.61
N TYR A 201 -16.29 9.46 12.36
CA TYR A 201 -15.06 10.15 12.75
C TYR A 201 -14.21 10.29 11.48
N LEU A 202 -14.37 11.42 10.80
CA LEU A 202 -13.59 11.80 9.63
C LEU A 202 -12.34 12.55 10.08
N PRO A 203 -11.15 12.21 9.57
CA PRO A 203 -9.97 13.04 9.71
C PRO A 203 -10.25 14.46 9.18
N ALA A 204 -9.51 15.44 9.71
CA ALA A 204 -9.65 16.82 9.26
C ALA A 204 -9.43 16.94 7.74
N GLY A 205 -10.42 17.50 7.02
CA GLY A 205 -10.37 17.70 5.57
C GLY A 205 -10.96 16.56 4.73
N MET A 206 -11.46 15.50 5.33
CA MET A 206 -12.21 14.44 4.64
C MET A 206 -13.71 14.72 4.68
N GLU A 207 -14.41 14.49 3.56
CA GLU A 207 -15.87 14.55 3.47
C GLU A 207 -16.45 13.14 3.49
N ALA A 208 -17.56 12.93 4.21
CA ALA A 208 -18.31 11.68 4.11
C ALA A 208 -18.83 11.53 2.68
N LEU A 209 -18.60 10.37 2.07
CA LEU A 209 -18.99 10.11 0.69
C LEU A 209 -20.49 10.28 0.47
N GLN A 210 -21.34 9.88 1.44
CA GLN A 210 -22.79 10.10 1.40
C GLN A 210 -23.43 10.17 2.81
N PRO A 211 -24.48 11.01 3.00
CA PRO A 211 -25.32 10.96 4.19
C PRO A 211 -26.19 9.70 4.16
N LEU A 212 -26.14 8.89 5.22
CA LEU A 212 -27.00 7.70 5.33
C LEU A 212 -28.24 8.00 6.17
N THR A 213 -29.40 7.73 5.60
CA THR A 213 -30.70 7.74 6.29
C THR A 213 -31.19 6.30 6.47
N GLY A 214 -31.72 5.97 7.65
CA GLY A 214 -32.31 4.64 7.93
C GLY A 214 -31.51 3.76 8.91
N PRO A 215 -32.04 2.58 9.27
CA PRO A 215 -31.36 1.63 10.16
C PRO A 215 -30.13 1.00 9.49
N ALA A 216 -29.11 0.61 10.27
CA ALA A 216 -27.95 -0.07 9.72
C ALA A 216 -28.33 -1.48 9.21
N PRO A 217 -27.93 -1.84 7.98
CA PRO A 217 -28.08 -3.21 7.48
C PRO A 217 -27.06 -4.17 8.12
N VAL A 218 -26.04 -3.65 8.81
CA VAL A 218 -25.02 -4.41 9.54
C VAL A 218 -25.38 -4.47 11.03
N ARG A 219 -25.47 -5.67 11.59
CA ARG A 219 -25.79 -5.92 13.01
C ARG A 219 -24.54 -5.93 13.89
N GLN A 220 -23.45 -6.48 13.37
CA GLN A 220 -22.23 -6.72 14.12
C GLN A 220 -21.05 -6.74 13.15
N VAL A 221 -19.92 -6.22 13.61
CA VAL A 221 -18.62 -6.31 12.92
C VAL A 221 -17.71 -7.20 13.78
N ARG A 222 -16.95 -8.08 13.14
CA ARG A 222 -15.90 -8.88 13.78
C ARG A 222 -14.63 -8.80 12.95
N ASP A 223 -13.52 -8.52 13.61
CA ASP A 223 -12.21 -8.73 13.00
C ASP A 223 -11.75 -10.17 13.26
N GLU A 224 -11.71 -10.97 12.19
CA GLU A 224 -11.21 -12.35 12.19
C GLU A 224 -9.87 -12.43 11.43
N SER A 225 -9.22 -11.29 11.21
CA SER A 225 -7.96 -11.21 10.47
C SER A 225 -6.83 -11.89 11.24
N SER A 226 -5.91 -12.51 10.50
CA SER A 226 -4.71 -13.12 11.09
C SER A 226 -3.57 -13.20 10.09
N GLY A 227 -2.34 -13.34 10.57
CA GLY A 227 -1.19 -13.57 9.70
C GLY A 227 -1.27 -14.87 8.88
N LEU A 228 -2.15 -15.82 9.25
CA LEU A 228 -2.34 -17.09 8.53
C LEU A 228 -3.43 -17.01 7.44
N THR A 229 -4.48 -16.22 7.69
CA THR A 229 -5.68 -16.18 6.85
C THR A 229 -5.83 -14.87 6.06
N GLY A 230 -4.95 -13.90 6.30
CA GLY A 230 -5.07 -12.56 5.74
C GLY A 230 -6.14 -11.74 6.45
N ILE A 231 -6.54 -10.65 5.79
CA ILE A 231 -7.58 -9.73 6.28
C ILE A 231 -8.95 -10.41 6.16
N ARG A 232 -9.73 -10.34 7.24
CA ARG A 232 -11.09 -10.85 7.29
C ARG A 232 -11.94 -10.06 8.29
N VAL A 233 -12.46 -8.92 7.86
CA VAL A 233 -13.42 -8.15 8.67
C VAL A 233 -14.84 -8.53 8.25
N VAL A 234 -15.56 -9.23 9.12
CA VAL A 234 -16.88 -9.78 8.87
C VAL A 234 -17.97 -8.84 9.37
N CYS A 235 -18.79 -8.35 8.44
CA CYS A 235 -19.99 -7.56 8.72
C CYS A 235 -21.22 -8.47 8.63
N ASP A 236 -21.75 -8.90 9.79
CA ASP A 236 -22.99 -9.66 9.85
C ASP A 236 -24.17 -8.79 9.45
N LEU A 237 -24.97 -9.26 8.50
CA LEU A 237 -26.14 -8.56 8.03
C LEU A 237 -27.36 -8.83 8.93
N ALA A 238 -28.30 -7.88 8.95
CA ALA A 238 -29.63 -8.13 9.48
C ALA A 238 -30.36 -9.20 8.64
N ARG A 239 -31.27 -9.97 9.26
CA ARG A 239 -31.91 -11.16 8.63
C ARG A 239 -32.56 -10.88 7.28
N ASP A 240 -33.16 -9.70 7.13
CA ASP A 240 -33.89 -9.28 5.93
C ASP A 240 -33.15 -8.16 5.18
N ALA A 241 -31.85 -7.97 5.43
CA ALA A 241 -31.07 -6.96 4.74
C ALA A 241 -30.93 -7.31 3.26
N ASP A 242 -31.23 -6.34 2.39
CA ASP A 242 -30.85 -6.44 0.99
C ASP A 242 -29.32 -6.33 0.87
N VAL A 243 -28.69 -7.36 0.31
CA VAL A 243 -27.22 -7.48 0.26
C VAL A 243 -26.59 -6.36 -0.56
N ALA A 244 -27.24 -5.91 -1.63
CA ALA A 244 -26.70 -4.85 -2.48
C ALA A 244 -26.76 -3.49 -1.77
N GLN A 245 -27.87 -3.18 -1.09
CA GLN A 245 -27.99 -1.99 -0.24
C GLN A 245 -27.04 -2.04 0.95
N ALA A 246 -26.86 -3.22 1.55
CA ALA A 246 -25.89 -3.42 2.63
C ALA A 246 -24.46 -3.16 2.17
N GLU A 247 -24.08 -3.64 0.98
CA GLU A 247 -22.75 -3.39 0.42
C GLU A 247 -22.56 -1.90 0.09
N ALA A 248 -23.57 -1.24 -0.49
CA ALA A 248 -23.53 0.21 -0.70
C ALA A 248 -23.38 0.98 0.62
N TRP A 249 -24.07 0.55 1.68
CA TRP A 249 -23.92 1.11 3.03
C TRP A 249 -22.50 0.93 3.55
N VAL A 250 -21.94 -0.29 3.48
CA VAL A 250 -20.56 -0.60 3.91
C VAL A 250 -19.56 0.25 3.13
N ARG A 251 -19.69 0.36 1.81
CA ARG A 251 -18.81 1.19 0.97
C ARG A 251 -18.89 2.68 1.28
N SER A 252 -20.00 3.16 1.80
CA SER A 252 -20.15 4.57 2.18
C SER A 252 -19.47 4.93 3.50
N VAL A 253 -18.98 3.93 4.25
CA VAL A 253 -18.25 4.12 5.50
C VAL A 253 -16.82 4.51 5.21
N TRP A 254 -16.36 5.63 5.78
CA TRP A 254 -14.94 5.93 5.79
C TRP A 254 -14.25 5.08 6.87
N PRO A 255 -13.11 4.41 6.61
CA PRO A 255 -12.32 4.41 5.38
C PRO A 255 -12.51 3.16 4.52
N VAL A 256 -13.66 2.46 4.55
CA VAL A 256 -13.93 1.34 3.61
C VAL A 256 -13.73 1.79 2.17
N THR A 257 -14.11 3.04 1.89
CA THR A 257 -13.80 3.75 0.66
C THR A 257 -13.22 5.12 0.99
N ILE A 258 -12.16 5.51 0.29
CA ILE A 258 -11.52 6.83 0.39
C ILE A 258 -11.33 7.43 -1.00
N GLU A 259 -11.19 8.75 -1.06
CA GLU A 259 -10.84 9.46 -2.29
C GLU A 259 -9.42 10.03 -2.19
N VAL A 260 -8.65 9.91 -3.27
CA VAL A 260 -7.28 10.41 -3.34
C VAL A 260 -7.06 11.21 -4.63
N ASP A 261 -6.48 12.40 -4.49
CA ASP A 261 -6.08 13.21 -5.63
C ASP A 261 -4.85 12.58 -6.29
N SER A 262 -4.95 12.34 -7.60
CA SER A 262 -3.97 11.54 -8.34
C SER A 262 -3.56 12.23 -9.65
N GLN A 263 -2.27 12.22 -9.94
CA GLN A 263 -1.72 12.78 -11.17
C GLN A 263 -0.33 12.21 -11.47
N LEU A 264 -0.14 11.71 -12.69
CA LEU A 264 1.20 11.38 -13.21
C LEU A 264 1.95 12.65 -13.64
N PRO A 265 3.29 12.70 -13.50
CA PRO A 265 4.08 13.87 -13.88
C PRO A 265 4.09 14.15 -15.40
N ALA A 266 3.79 13.13 -16.21
CA ALA A 266 3.59 13.21 -17.65
C ALA A 266 2.65 12.07 -18.10
N PRO A 267 2.14 12.07 -19.35
CA PRO A 267 1.38 10.93 -19.86
C PRO A 267 2.16 9.61 -19.75
N MET A 268 1.49 8.52 -19.37
CA MET A 268 2.09 7.20 -19.15
C MET A 268 2.88 6.73 -20.37
N GLY A 269 2.30 6.85 -21.58
CA GLY A 269 3.01 6.49 -22.81
C GLY A 269 4.30 7.28 -23.03
N GLN A 270 4.35 8.55 -22.60
CA GLN A 270 5.58 9.33 -22.64
C GLN A 270 6.58 8.83 -21.60
N LEU A 271 6.15 8.61 -20.35
CA LEU A 271 7.01 8.08 -19.29
C LEU A 271 7.67 6.76 -19.71
N LEU A 272 6.91 5.85 -20.31
CA LEU A 272 7.40 4.57 -20.84
C LEU A 272 8.32 4.74 -22.06
N ALA A 273 7.99 5.64 -22.98
CA ALA A 273 8.78 5.88 -24.18
C ALA A 273 10.13 6.52 -23.87
N THR A 274 10.16 7.48 -22.94
CA THR A 274 11.37 8.21 -22.54
C THR A 274 12.12 7.58 -21.37
N TRP A 275 11.64 6.46 -20.84
CA TRP A 275 12.34 5.73 -19.80
C TRP A 275 13.70 5.25 -20.32
N ASP A 276 14.77 5.60 -19.60
CA ASP A 276 16.11 5.07 -19.89
C ASP A 276 16.14 3.59 -19.55
N ARG A 277 16.26 2.73 -20.57
CA ARG A 277 16.33 1.27 -20.39
C ARG A 277 17.76 0.79 -20.17
N GLY A 278 18.77 1.66 -20.39
CA GLY A 278 20.18 1.27 -20.45
C GLY A 278 20.40 0.12 -21.43
N ASP A 279 21.17 -0.87 -21.00
CA ASP A 279 21.45 -2.11 -21.72
C ASP A 279 20.36 -3.20 -21.53
N GLY A 280 19.28 -2.90 -20.81
CA GLY A 280 18.20 -3.83 -20.48
C GLY A 280 18.54 -4.85 -19.39
N SER A 281 19.77 -4.88 -18.87
CA SER A 281 20.18 -5.86 -17.86
C SER A 281 19.41 -5.70 -16.53
N GLY A 282 19.09 -4.46 -16.14
CA GLY A 282 18.25 -4.17 -14.98
C GLY A 282 16.84 -4.71 -15.12
N LEU A 283 16.20 -4.46 -16.28
CA LEU A 283 14.87 -4.99 -16.60
C LEU A 283 14.85 -6.52 -16.63
N GLY A 284 15.88 -7.14 -17.23
CA GLY A 284 16.02 -8.59 -17.27
C GLY A 284 16.14 -9.22 -15.87
N ARG A 285 16.95 -8.62 -14.99
CA ARG A 285 17.09 -9.10 -13.60
C ARG A 285 15.82 -8.86 -12.78
N LEU A 286 15.14 -7.72 -12.97
CA LEU A 286 13.85 -7.47 -12.34
C LEU A 286 12.85 -8.56 -12.74
N GLY A 287 12.77 -8.89 -14.03
CA GLY A 287 11.89 -9.97 -14.51
C GLY A 287 12.20 -11.37 -13.97
N ALA A 288 13.43 -11.62 -13.48
CA ALA A 288 13.78 -12.87 -12.83
C ALA A 288 13.42 -12.90 -11.32
N LEU A 289 13.12 -11.74 -10.73
CA LEU A 289 12.73 -11.59 -9.33
C LEU A 289 11.20 -11.45 -9.15
N LEU A 290 10.47 -11.13 -10.22
CA LEU A 290 9.00 -11.10 -10.26
C LEU A 290 8.43 -12.49 -10.54
#